data_AF-A0A0A8UW63-F1
#
_entry.id   AF-A0A0A8UW63-F1
#
_cell.length_a   1.000
_cell.length_b   1.000
_cell.length_c   1.000
_cell.angle_alpha   90.00
_cell.angle_beta   90.00
_cell.angle_gamma   90.00
#
_symmetry.space_group_name_H-M   'P 1'
#
loop_
_entity.id
_entity.type
_entity.pdbx_description
1 polymer ?
#
loop_
_entity_poly.entity_id
_entity_poly.type
_entity_poly.pdbx_seq_one_letter_code
_entity_poly.pdbx_strand_id
1 'polypeptide(L)'
;MMKTIILSLCSLFLFVFSIASFADKVVISGSPVVLEQRGELYYAPETYTSTTSYHYVTLGGANKVCFAEAQPNLASLNTQVIDVELGGKKVQWTCYPYDETYFSVSP
;
A
#
# COMPACT_ATOMS: atom_id res chain seq x y z
N MET A 1 47.06 13.27 17.73
CA MET A 1 45.90 13.87 18.43
C MET A 1 44.92 14.57 17.48
N MET A 2 45.35 15.51 16.61
CA MET A 2 44.44 16.28 15.73
C MET A 2 43.55 15.43 14.79
N LYS A 3 44.11 14.36 14.19
CA LYS A 3 43.36 13.47 13.29
C LYS A 3 42.20 12.74 13.96
N THR A 4 42.38 12.34 15.22
CA THR A 4 41.36 11.62 16.00
C THR A 4 40.21 12.55 16.41
N ILE A 5 40.52 13.82 16.72
CA ILE A 5 39.51 14.84 17.04
C ILE A 5 38.68 15.18 15.81
N ILE A 6 39.32 15.31 14.64
CA ILE A 6 38.61 15.57 13.37
C ILE A 6 37.69 14.40 13.00
N LEU A 7 38.18 13.15 13.10
CA LEU A 7 37.36 11.96 12.85
C LEU A 7 36.20 11.84 13.84
N SER A 8 36.43 12.19 15.11
CA SER A 8 35.39 12.22 16.15
C SER A 8 34.34 13.31 15.87
N LEU A 9 34.74 14.48 15.37
CA LEU A 9 33.81 15.54 15.00
C LEU A 9 32.98 15.15 13.77
N CYS A 10 33.60 14.54 12.76
CA CYS A 10 32.90 14.07 11.56
C CYS A 10 31.88 12.96 11.88
N SER A 11 32.22 12.04 12.79
CA SER A 11 31.29 10.98 13.21
C SER A 11 30.13 11.52 14.04
N LEU A 12 30.37 12.47 14.96
CA LEU A 12 29.30 13.13 15.70
C LEU A 12 28.35 13.91 14.77
N PHE A 13 28.88 14.54 13.72
CA PHE A 13 28.09 15.23 12.70
C PHE A 13 27.17 14.27 11.93
N LEU A 14 27.66 13.08 11.55
CA LEU A 14 26.85 12.07 10.85
C LEU A 14 25.68 11.53 11.70
N PHE A 15 25.83 11.44 13.03
CA PHE A 15 24.73 11.05 13.93
C PHE A 15 23.64 12.11 14.05
N VAL A 16 23.97 13.40 13.89
CA VAL A 16 22.97 14.48 13.94
C VAL A 16 22.13 14.54 12.65
N PHE A 17 22.68 14.08 11.53
CA PHE A 17 21.97 14.01 10.23
C PHE A 17 21.21 12.72 9.99
N SER A 18 21.17 11.78 10.94
CA SER A 18 20.28 10.60 10.87
C SER A 18 18.83 10.95 11.24
N ILE A 19 18.32 12.04 10.68
CA ILE A 19 16.92 12.45 10.82
C ILE A 19 15.98 11.30 10.45
N ALA A 20 14.87 11.21 11.18
CA ALA A 20 13.84 10.21 10.97
C ALA A 20 13.38 10.23 9.51
N SER A 21 13.61 9.12 8.80
CA SER A 21 12.93 8.87 7.54
C SER A 21 11.47 8.59 7.86
N PHE A 22 10.60 9.54 7.55
CA PHE A 22 9.17 9.28 7.50
C PHE A 22 8.89 8.61 6.16
N ALA A 23 8.37 7.39 6.19
CA ALA A 23 7.88 6.75 4.98
C ALA A 23 6.67 7.53 4.48
N ASP A 24 6.70 7.99 3.22
CA ASP A 24 5.54 8.63 2.60
C ASP A 24 4.37 7.64 2.55
N LYS A 25 3.19 8.12 2.94
CA LYS A 25 1.95 7.35 2.86
C LYS A 25 1.53 7.22 1.40
N VAL A 26 0.96 6.07 1.05
CA VAL A 26 0.29 5.88 -0.24
C VAL A 26 -1.02 6.66 -0.20
N VAL A 27 -1.10 7.72 -1.00
CA VAL A 27 -2.32 8.51 -1.16
C VAL A 27 -3.27 7.77 -2.09
N ILE A 28 -4.42 7.38 -1.56
CA ILE A 28 -5.52 6.81 -2.32
C ILE A 28 -6.62 7.86 -2.51
N SER A 29 -7.34 7.80 -3.61
CA SER A 29 -8.40 8.73 -3.97
C SER A 29 -9.76 8.04 -4.05
N GLY A 30 -10.80 8.79 -3.74
CA GLY A 30 -12.19 8.34 -3.84
C GLY A 30 -12.63 7.37 -2.74
N SER A 31 -13.76 6.70 -2.99
CA SER A 31 -14.41 5.76 -2.07
C SER A 31 -14.11 4.31 -2.43
N PRO A 32 -14.08 3.39 -1.46
CA PRO A 32 -13.81 1.99 -1.74
C PRO A 32 -14.94 1.37 -2.57
N VAL A 33 -14.57 0.53 -3.52
CA VAL A 33 -15.52 -0.22 -4.35
C VAL A 33 -15.83 -1.55 -3.70
N VAL A 34 -17.11 -1.83 -3.45
CA VAL A 34 -17.52 -3.10 -2.87
C VAL A 34 -17.37 -4.21 -3.91
N LEU A 35 -16.59 -5.25 -3.58
CA LEU A 35 -16.54 -6.46 -4.39
C LEU A 35 -17.52 -7.50 -3.84
N GLU A 36 -18.33 -8.08 -4.72
CA GLU A 36 -19.21 -9.19 -4.37
C GLU A 36 -18.45 -10.51 -4.48
N GLN A 37 -18.44 -11.31 -3.42
CA GLN A 37 -17.85 -12.64 -3.46
C GLN A 37 -18.87 -13.65 -3.99
N ARG A 38 -18.53 -14.36 -5.08
CA ARG A 38 -19.32 -15.45 -5.66
C ARG A 38 -18.46 -16.70 -5.75
N GLY A 39 -18.58 -17.57 -4.74
CA GLY A 39 -17.67 -18.71 -4.58
C GLY A 39 -16.25 -18.25 -4.27
N GLU A 40 -15.31 -18.59 -5.15
CA GLU A 40 -13.88 -18.26 -5.00
C GLU A 40 -13.48 -16.95 -5.71
N LEU A 41 -14.38 -16.36 -6.52
CA LEU A 41 -14.12 -15.16 -7.31
C LEU A 41 -14.79 -13.94 -6.70
N TYR A 42 -14.12 -12.79 -6.81
CA TYR A 42 -14.67 -11.48 -6.48
C TYR A 42 -15.08 -10.74 -7.74
N TYR A 43 -16.19 -10.01 -7.66
CA TYR A 43 -16.79 -9.30 -8.78
C TYR A 43 -16.87 -7.82 -8.47
N ALA A 44 -16.28 -7.00 -9.33
CA ALA A 44 -16.47 -5.56 -9.28
C ALA A 44 -17.77 -5.17 -10.03
N PRO A 45 -18.38 -4.03 -9.70
CA PRO A 45 -19.48 -3.47 -10.49
C PRO A 45 -19.08 -3.25 -11.96
N GLU A 46 -20.03 -3.34 -12.90
CA GLU A 46 -19.75 -3.12 -14.34
C GLU A 46 -19.20 -1.72 -14.65
N THR A 47 -19.51 -0.74 -13.80
CA THR A 47 -19.01 0.63 -13.92
C THR A 47 -17.58 0.80 -13.40
N TYR A 48 -16.99 -0.26 -12.83
CA TYR A 48 -15.65 -0.20 -12.27
C TYR A 48 -14.61 -0.06 -13.38
N THR A 49 -13.82 1.01 -13.28
CA THR A 49 -12.64 1.23 -14.12
C THR A 49 -11.50 1.67 -13.22
N SER A 50 -10.33 1.06 -13.40
CA SER A 50 -9.14 1.47 -12.68
C SER A 50 -8.36 2.49 -13.50
N THR A 51 -8.15 3.68 -12.95
CA THR A 51 -7.27 4.71 -13.53
C THR A 51 -5.94 4.82 -12.78
N THR A 52 -5.81 4.10 -11.67
CA THR A 52 -4.62 4.08 -10.81
C THR A 52 -3.98 2.70 -10.82
N SER A 53 -2.79 2.60 -10.23
CA SER A 53 -2.06 1.35 -10.03
C SER A 53 -2.55 0.50 -8.84
N TYR A 54 -3.56 0.99 -8.13
CA TYR A 54 -4.14 0.34 -6.96
C TYR A 54 -5.66 0.24 -7.08
N HIS A 55 -6.26 -0.67 -6.32
CA HIS A 55 -7.69 -0.88 -6.25
C HIS A 55 -8.12 -0.69 -4.80
N TYR A 56 -8.81 0.41 -4.50
CA TYR A 56 -9.39 0.63 -3.17
C TYR A 56 -10.76 -0.02 -3.11
N VAL A 57 -10.88 -1.08 -2.31
CA VAL A 57 -12.04 -1.98 -2.34
C VAL A 57 -12.53 -2.35 -0.95
N THR A 58 -13.79 -2.80 -0.85
CA THR A 58 -14.35 -3.39 0.37
C THR A 58 -14.59 -4.88 0.12
N LEU A 59 -13.94 -5.73 0.91
CA LEU A 59 -14.10 -7.20 0.89
C LEU A 59 -14.72 -7.65 2.21
N GLY A 60 -15.90 -8.27 2.18
CA GLY A 60 -16.56 -8.76 3.40
C GLY A 60 -16.80 -7.70 4.48
N GLY A 61 -16.97 -6.43 4.08
CA GLY A 61 -17.15 -5.29 4.99
C GLY A 61 -15.85 -4.62 5.47
N ALA A 62 -14.67 -5.13 5.09
CA ALA A 62 -13.40 -4.53 5.44
C ALA A 62 -12.75 -3.84 4.22
N ASN A 63 -12.25 -2.62 4.41
CA ASN A 63 -11.56 -1.88 3.36
C ASN A 63 -10.14 -2.40 3.16
N LYS A 64 -9.76 -2.56 1.90
CA LYS A 64 -8.48 -3.07 1.45
C LYS A 64 -7.95 -2.20 0.31
N VAL A 65 -6.63 -2.07 0.24
CA VAL A 65 -5.96 -1.49 -0.93
C VAL A 65 -5.21 -2.63 -1.62
N CYS A 66 -5.55 -2.88 -2.88
CA CYS A 66 -5.02 -4.00 -3.63
C CYS A 66 -4.16 -3.54 -4.81
N PHE A 67 -3.17 -4.33 -5.17
CA PHE A 67 -2.25 -4.07 -6.27
C PHE A 67 -2.12 -5.33 -7.13
N ALA A 68 -1.75 -5.16 -8.40
CA ALA A 68 -1.44 -6.31 -9.26
C ALA A 68 -0.23 -7.11 -8.73
N GLU A 69 0.74 -6.42 -8.14
CA GLU A 69 1.96 -7.02 -7.59
C GLU A 69 2.12 -6.65 -6.11
N ALA A 70 2.80 -7.51 -5.36
CA ALA A 70 3.11 -7.26 -3.95
C ALA A 70 3.99 -6.02 -3.78
N GLN A 71 3.66 -5.19 -2.79
CA GLN A 71 4.32 -3.93 -2.47
C GLN A 71 5.30 -4.13 -1.30
N PRO A 72 6.63 -4.01 -1.52
CA PRO A 72 7.62 -4.26 -0.46
C PRO A 72 7.51 -3.30 0.73
N ASN A 73 7.12 -2.06 0.50
CA ASN A 73 6.89 -1.05 1.55
C ASN A 73 5.67 -1.35 2.44
N LEU A 74 4.84 -2.33 2.06
CA LEU A 74 3.67 -2.78 2.81
C LEU A 74 3.88 -4.20 3.38
N ALA A 75 5.10 -4.74 3.33
CA ALA A 75 5.38 -6.14 3.72
C ALA A 75 5.06 -6.46 5.19
N SER A 76 4.97 -5.44 6.06
CA SER A 76 4.56 -5.59 7.46
C SER A 76 3.06 -5.75 7.67
N LEU A 77 2.25 -5.47 6.65
CA LEU A 77 0.80 -5.64 6.68
C LEU A 77 0.40 -7.05 6.24
N ASN A 78 -0.64 -7.61 6.86
CA ASN A 78 -1.17 -8.91 6.50
C ASN A 78 -1.74 -8.90 5.08
N THR A 79 -1.15 -9.69 4.18
CA THR A 79 -1.59 -9.76 2.79
C THR A 79 -2.68 -10.80 2.58
N GLN A 80 -3.59 -10.48 1.65
CA GLN A 80 -4.59 -11.41 1.14
C GLN A 80 -4.50 -11.39 -0.38
N VAL A 81 -4.31 -12.55 -1.00
CA VAL A 81 -4.39 -12.69 -2.45
C VAL A 81 -5.81 -13.05 -2.83
N ILE A 82 -6.39 -12.34 -3.80
CA ILE A 82 -7.74 -12.60 -4.30
C ILE A 82 -7.74 -12.71 -5.83
N ASP A 83 -8.70 -13.47 -6.32
CA ASP A 83 -9.03 -13.57 -7.73
C ASP A 83 -10.26 -12.70 -8.03
N VAL A 84 -10.12 -11.76 -8.95
CA VAL A 84 -11.17 -10.81 -9.32
C VAL A 84 -11.54 -11.01 -10.79
N GLU A 85 -12.83 -11.08 -11.07
CA GLU A 85 -13.31 -11.00 -12.45
C GLU A 85 -13.52 -9.55 -12.85
N LEU A 86 -12.81 -9.12 -13.91
CA LEU A 86 -12.96 -7.82 -14.54
C LEU A 86 -13.13 -7.99 -16.04
N GLY A 87 -14.28 -7.55 -16.57
CA GLY A 87 -14.56 -7.56 -18.01
C GLY A 87 -14.43 -8.96 -18.65
N GLY A 88 -14.86 -10.01 -17.94
CA GLY A 88 -14.77 -11.40 -18.40
C GLY A 88 -13.37 -12.03 -18.31
N LYS A 89 -12.41 -11.36 -17.66
CA LYS A 89 -11.08 -11.90 -17.38
C LYS A 89 -10.85 -12.02 -15.89
N LYS A 90 -10.20 -13.10 -15.48
CA LYS A 90 -9.72 -13.31 -14.11
C LYS A 90 -8.37 -12.60 -13.94
N VAL A 91 -8.27 -11.73 -12.95
CA VAL A 91 -7.04 -11.04 -12.54
C VAL A 91 -6.76 -11.32 -11.07
N GLN A 92 -5.50 -11.44 -10.72
CA GLN A 92 -5.08 -11.70 -9.34
C GLN A 92 -4.60 -10.40 -8.70
N TRP A 93 -5.07 -10.10 -7.50
CA TRP A 93 -4.65 -8.94 -6.73
C TRP A 93 -4.07 -9.32 -5.38
N THR A 94 -3.03 -8.60 -4.98
CA THR A 94 -2.47 -8.65 -3.63
C THR A 94 -3.05 -7.49 -2.82
N CYS A 95 -3.87 -7.82 -1.83
CA CYS A 95 -4.61 -6.87 -1.01
C CYS A 95 -3.99 -6.71 0.38
N TYR A 96 -3.95 -5.46 0.83
CA TYR A 96 -3.47 -5.05 2.15
C TYR A 96 -4.63 -4.43 2.93
N PRO A 97 -4.74 -4.64 4.26
CA PRO A 97 -5.67 -3.88 5.09
C PRO A 97 -5.42 -2.38 4.92
N TYR A 98 -6.50 -1.61 4.80
CA TYR A 98 -6.39 -0.17 4.93
C TYR A 98 -5.95 0.15 6.37
N ASP A 99 -4.83 0.85 6.49
CA ASP A 99 -4.21 1.28 7.74
C ASP A 99 -3.69 2.71 7.54
N GLU A 100 -4.14 3.63 8.39
CA GLU A 100 -3.80 5.06 8.27
C GLU A 100 -2.31 5.34 8.48
N THR A 101 -1.54 4.39 9.01
CA THR A 101 -0.07 4.48 9.11
C THR A 101 0.58 4.44 7.73
N TYR A 102 -0.01 3.69 6.79
CA TYR A 102 0.54 3.44 5.46
C TYR A 102 -0.22 4.16 4.35
N PHE A 103 -1.50 4.45 4.56
CA PHE A 103 -2.38 5.03 3.57
C PHE A 103 -3.01 6.33 4.05
N SER A 104 -3.30 7.22 3.11
CA SER A 104 -4.14 8.40 3.34
C SER A 104 -5.18 8.51 2.24
N VAL A 105 -6.39 8.93 2.57
CA VAL A 105 -7.45 9.18 1.57
C VAL A 105 -7.47 10.67 1.24
N SER A 106 -7.37 11.00 -0.04
CA SER A 106 -7.65 12.34 -0.56
C SER A 106 -9.00 12.34 -1.29
N PRO A 107 -9.78 13.43 -1.20
CA PRO A 107 -10.94 13.65 -2.07
C PRO A 107 -10.59 13.54 -3.55
#